data_AF-A0A535PR37-F1
#
_entry.id   AF-A0A535PR37-F1
#
_cell.length_a   1.000
_cell.length_b   1.000
_cell.length_c   1.000
_cell.angle_alpha   90.00
_cell.angle_beta   90.00
_cell.angle_gamma   90.00
#
_symmetry.space_group_name_H-M   'P 1'
#
loop_
_entity.id
_entity.type
_entity.pdbx_description
1 polymer ?
#
loop_
_entity_poly.entity_id
_entity_poly.type
_entity_poly.pdbx_seq_one_letter_code
_entity_poly.pdbx_strand_id
1 'polypeptide(L)'
;MLATTLKTDFLDSQLIDEVAHRLQLPREEVEAEDEQPGSLLSRLLLALGAANTEPMIPPETASVWTPPNADPVFDTRRAVLQLTQDVIREAARGNNVVIVGRG
;
A
#
# COMPACT_ATOMS: atom_id res chain seq x y z
N MET A 1 23.98 -7.69 2.77
CA MET A 1 22.79 -6.83 2.60
C MET A 1 23.18 -5.39 2.91
N LEU A 2 22.55 -4.39 2.28
CA LEU A 2 22.91 -2.97 2.43
C LEU A 2 22.92 -2.52 3.90
N ALA A 3 21.90 -2.92 4.67
CA ALA A 3 21.80 -2.59 6.09
C ALA A 3 23.00 -3.10 6.91
N THR A 4 23.47 -4.32 6.64
CA THR A 4 24.66 -4.90 7.28
C THR A 4 25.93 -4.12 6.94
N THR A 5 26.09 -3.71 5.69
CA THR A 5 27.24 -2.92 5.24
C THR A 5 27.24 -1.54 5.87
N LEU A 6 26.06 -0.92 6.00
CA LEU A 6 25.88 0.40 6.60
C LEU A 6 25.80 0.37 8.14
N LYS A 7 25.78 -0.82 8.76
CA LYS A 7 25.59 -1.03 10.20
C LYS A 7 24.36 -0.28 10.74
N THR A 8 23.25 -0.46 10.04
CA THR A 8 22.02 0.31 10.23
C THR A 8 20.84 -0.63 10.35
N ASP A 9 19.73 -0.14 10.90
CA ASP A 9 18.54 -0.95 11.10
C ASP A 9 17.92 -1.37 9.75
N PHE A 10 17.25 -2.52 9.74
CA PHE A 10 16.59 -3.07 8.56
C PHE A 10 15.12 -3.32 8.87
N LEU A 11 14.24 -2.67 8.12
CA LEU A 11 12.79 -2.78 8.27
C LEU A 11 12.20 -3.47 7.04
N ASP A 12 11.63 -4.66 7.24
CA ASP A 12 10.98 -5.46 6.21
C ASP A 12 9.56 -5.88 6.64
N SER A 13 9.26 -7.18 6.64
CA SER A 13 8.12 -7.82 7.31
C SER A 13 7.81 -7.35 8.73
N GLN A 14 8.80 -6.85 9.49
CA GLN A 14 8.58 -6.28 10.83
C GLN A 14 7.68 -5.04 10.81
N LEU A 15 7.68 -4.28 9.71
CA LEU A 15 6.78 -3.14 9.52
C LEU A 15 5.32 -3.59 9.54
N ILE A 16 5.04 -4.72 8.90
CA ILE A 16 3.69 -5.30 8.77
C ILE A 16 3.19 -5.77 10.14
N ASP A 17 4.05 -6.41 10.93
CA ASP A 17 3.72 -6.85 12.29
C ASP A 17 3.38 -5.67 13.21
N GLU A 18 4.15 -4.59 13.12
CA GLU A 18 3.92 -3.39 13.94
C GLU A 18 2.61 -2.69 13.58
N VAL A 19 2.31 -2.58 12.28
CA VAL A 19 1.05 -2.00 11.78
C VAL A 19 -0.14 -2.87 12.18
N ALA A 20 -0.03 -4.19 12.06
CA ALA A 20 -1.04 -5.16 12.49
C ALA A 20 -1.31 -5.05 14.00
N HIS A 21 -0.25 -4.98 14.81
CA HIS A 21 -0.35 -4.86 16.26
C HIS A 21 -1.10 -3.58 16.67
N ARG A 22 -0.75 -2.44 16.08
CA ARG A 22 -1.34 -1.13 16.40
C ARG A 22 -2.79 -0.98 15.91
N LEU A 23 -3.14 -1.57 14.76
CA LEU A 23 -4.52 -1.58 14.25
C LEU A 23 -5.38 -2.70 14.87
N GLN A 24 -4.77 -3.62 15.63
CA GLN A 24 -5.42 -4.81 16.18
C GLN A 24 -6.05 -5.68 15.07
N LEU A 25 -5.39 -5.75 13.92
CA LEU A 25 -5.77 -6.56 12.78
C LEU A 25 -4.87 -7.79 12.67
N PRO A 26 -5.37 -8.90 12.11
CA PRO A 26 -4.50 -10.01 11.74
C PRO A 26 -3.51 -9.58 10.65
N ARG A 27 -2.32 -10.17 10.67
CA ARG A 27 -1.23 -9.83 9.74
C ARG A 27 -1.68 -9.97 8.28
N GLU A 28 -2.48 -11.00 8.00
CA GLU A 28 -2.98 -11.32 6.67
C GLU A 28 -3.87 -10.21 6.10
N GLU A 29 -4.64 -9.52 6.94
CA GLU A 29 -5.47 -8.38 6.52
C GLU A 29 -4.62 -7.15 6.18
N VAL A 30 -3.53 -6.92 6.94
CA VAL A 30 -2.58 -5.84 6.63
C VAL A 30 -1.81 -6.13 5.34
N GLU A 31 -1.40 -7.38 5.12
CA GLU A 31 -0.74 -7.80 3.89
C GLU A 31 -1.64 -7.73 2.65
N ALA A 32 -2.96 -7.93 2.82
CA ALA A 32 -3.92 -7.84 1.73
C ALA A 32 -4.11 -6.41 1.22
N GLU A 33 -3.90 -5.41 2.07
CA GLU A 33 -3.98 -3.99 1.70
C GLU A 33 -2.64 -3.39 1.24
N ASP A 34 -1.53 -4.14 1.37
CA ASP A 34 -0.22 -3.73 0.85
C ASP A 34 -0.26 -3.57 -0.67
N GLU A 35 0.53 -2.63 -1.21
CA GLU A 35 0.50 -2.34 -2.64
C GLU A 35 0.89 -3.59 -3.44
N GLN A 36 -0.10 -4.17 -4.12
CA GLN A 36 0.16 -5.23 -5.07
C GLN A 36 0.56 -4.61 -6.40
N PRO A 37 1.69 -5.02 -7.01
CA PRO A 37 2.02 -4.60 -8.36
C PRO A 37 0.85 -4.93 -9.26
N GLY A 38 0.24 -3.90 -9.86
CA GLY A 38 -1.07 -4.00 -10.50
C GLY A 38 -1.26 -5.31 -11.24
N SER A 39 -2.33 -6.04 -10.89
CA SER A 39 -2.67 -7.33 -11.49
C SER A 39 -2.60 -7.24 -13.02
N LEU A 40 -2.23 -8.33 -13.69
CA LEU A 40 -2.30 -8.41 -15.16
C LEU A 40 -3.69 -7.97 -15.66
N LEU A 41 -4.74 -8.28 -14.90
CA LEU A 41 -6.10 -7.82 -15.20
C LEU A 41 -6.24 -6.31 -15.08
N SER A 42 -5.74 -5.68 -14.02
CA SER A 42 -5.74 -4.22 -13.87
C SER A 42 -4.97 -3.52 -14.99
N ARG A 43 -3.81 -4.09 -15.38
CA ARG A 43 -3.02 -3.60 -16.52
C ARG A 43 -3.75 -3.76 -17.85
N LEU A 44 -4.44 -4.89 -18.05
CA LEU A 44 -5.27 -5.12 -19.24
C LEU A 44 -6.47 -4.17 -19.30
N LEU A 45 -7.16 -3.94 -18.17
CA LEU A 45 -8.27 -2.99 -18.09
C LEU A 45 -7.82 -1.56 -18.40
N LEU A 46 -6.68 -1.12 -17.87
CA LEU A 46 -6.07 0.17 -18.20
C LEU A 46 -5.70 0.26 -19.68
N ALA A 47 -5.07 -0.78 -20.24
CA ALA A 47 -4.67 -0.81 -21.65
C ALA A 47 -5.88 -0.80 -22.61
N LEU A 48 -6.94 -1.53 -22.27
CA LEU A 48 -8.19 -1.53 -23.03
C LEU A 48 -8.93 -0.20 -22.91
N GLY A 49 -8.95 0.40 -21.72
CA GLY A 49 -9.52 1.74 -21.49
C GLY A 49 -8.81 2.82 -22.31
N ALA A 50 -7.47 2.79 -22.36
CA ALA A 50 -6.66 3.72 -23.14
C ALA A 50 -6.75 3.54 -24.66
N ALA A 51 -7.17 2.35 -25.13
CA ALA A 51 -7.38 2.06 -26.55
C ALA A 51 -8.73 2.56 -27.08
N ASN A 52 -9.63 3.00 -26.20
CA ASN A 52 -10.94 3.55 -26.60
C ASN A 52 -10.80 5.05 -26.91
N THR A 53 -10.83 5.39 -28.19
CA THR A 53 -10.77 6.77 -28.73
C THR A 53 -12.13 7.50 -28.65
N GLU A 54 -12.87 7.36 -27.55
CA GLU A 54 -14.03 8.23 -27.28
C GLU A 54 -13.67 9.21 -26.15
N PRO A 55 -14.24 10.44 -26.14
CA PRO A 55 -13.80 11.50 -25.24
C PRO A 55 -14.02 11.06 -23.80
N MET A 56 -12.92 10.83 -23.08
CA MET A 56 -12.96 10.45 -21.68
C MET A 56 -13.64 11.55 -20.86
N ILE A 57 -14.63 11.13 -20.09
CA ILE A 57 -15.18 11.86 -18.95
C ILE A 57 -13.99 12.33 -18.08
N PRO A 58 -13.96 13.58 -17.59
CA PRO A 58 -12.85 14.14 -16.81
C PRO A 58 -12.29 13.16 -15.77
N PRO A 59 -10.98 13.14 -15.49
CA PRO A 59 -10.34 12.19 -14.58
C PRO A 59 -10.93 12.19 -13.16
N GLU A 60 -11.69 13.22 -12.80
CA GLU A 60 -12.54 13.32 -11.61
C GLU A 60 -13.64 12.22 -11.54
N THR A 61 -13.95 11.57 -12.66
CA THR A 61 -15.11 10.66 -12.85
C THR A 61 -14.75 9.35 -13.54
N ALA A 62 -13.46 9.09 -13.80
CA ALA A 62 -12.99 7.78 -14.24
C ALA A 62 -13.25 6.78 -13.11
N SER A 63 -14.40 6.12 -13.23
CA SER A 63 -15.01 5.19 -12.29
C SER A 63 -13.96 4.45 -11.46
N VAL A 64 -13.79 4.91 -10.23
CA VAL A 64 -13.18 4.13 -9.15
C VAL A 64 -14.07 2.92 -9.00
N TRP A 65 -13.74 1.84 -9.70
CA TRP A 65 -14.47 0.59 -9.58
C TRP A 65 -14.52 0.23 -8.09
N THR A 66 -15.70 0.40 -7.51
CA THR A 66 -15.96 0.11 -6.10
C THR A 66 -16.55 -1.30 -6.09
N PRO A 67 -15.87 -2.30 -5.51
CA PRO A 67 -16.41 -3.65 -5.45
C PRO A 67 -17.75 -3.66 -4.72
N PRO A 68 -18.66 -4.59 -5.04
CA PRO A 68 -20.03 -4.61 -4.51
C PRO A 68 -20.13 -4.80 -2.98
N ASN A 69 -19.01 -5.03 -2.29
CA ASN A 69 -18.89 -5.12 -0.83
C ASN A 69 -17.93 -4.07 -0.24
N ALA A 70 -17.79 -2.90 -0.85
CA ALA A 70 -17.08 -1.78 -0.23
C ALA A 70 -17.96 -1.21 0.90
N ASP A 71 -17.89 -1.83 2.08
CA ASP A 71 -18.59 -1.35 3.27
C ASP A 71 -18.03 0.04 3.64
N PRO A 72 -18.83 1.11 3.75
CA PRO A 72 -18.33 2.47 3.96
C PRO A 72 -17.82 2.75 5.39
N VAL A 73 -17.76 1.74 6.26
CA VAL A 73 -17.71 1.94 7.71
C VAL A 73 -16.28 2.15 8.25
N PHE A 74 -15.25 1.73 7.53
CA PHE A 74 -13.85 2.05 7.85
C PHE A 74 -13.00 1.76 6.60
N ASP A 75 -12.32 2.77 6.05
CA ASP A 75 -11.40 2.54 4.93
C ASP A 75 -10.10 1.95 5.50
N THR A 76 -10.13 0.63 5.75
CA THR A 76 -9.02 -0.15 6.32
C THR A 76 -7.73 0.09 5.56
N ARG A 77 -7.80 0.19 4.22
CA ARG A 77 -6.65 0.52 3.37
C ARG A 77 -6.03 1.85 3.74
N ARG A 78 -6.83 2.91 3.90
CA ARG A 78 -6.32 4.22 4.31
C ARG A 78 -5.71 4.18 5.71
N ALA A 79 -6.31 3.45 6.64
CA ALA A 79 -5.79 3.31 8.00
C ALA A 79 -4.43 2.59 8.01
N VAL A 80 -4.31 1.48 7.27
CA VAL A 80 -3.04 0.75 7.08
C VAL A 80 -1.99 1.67 6.46
N LEU A 81 -2.30 2.38 5.38
CA LEU A 81 -1.36 3.30 4.72
C LEU A 81 -0.87 4.42 5.64
N GLN A 82 -1.79 5.09 6.35
CA GLN A 82 -1.44 6.18 7.26
C GLN A 82 -0.50 5.70 8.37
N LEU A 83 -0.83 4.57 8.99
CA LEU A 83 -0.05 4.04 10.08
C LEU A 83 1.31 3.51 9.62
N THR A 84 1.38 2.86 8.46
CA THR A 84 2.65 2.47 7.82
C THR A 84 3.58 3.66 7.67
N GLN A 85 3.06 4.80 7.18
CA GLN A 85 3.86 6.02 7.04
C GLN A 85 4.31 6.60 8.39
N ASP A 86 3.48 6.47 9.43
CA ASP A 86 3.83 6.91 10.78
C ASP A 86 4.96 6.07 11.37
N VAL A 87 4.89 4.74 11.24
CA VAL A 87 5.95 3.80 11.68
C VAL A 87 7.26 4.09 10.94
N ILE A 88 7.21 4.34 9.63
CA ILE A 88 8.39 4.72 8.84
C ILE A 88 8.99 6.04 9.33
N ARG A 89 8.15 7.07 9.59
CA ARG A 89 8.60 8.36 10.11
C ARG A 89 9.20 8.25 11.50
N GLU A 90 8.64 7.40 12.37
CA GLU A 90 9.18 7.12 13.69
C GLU A 90 10.56 6.45 13.59
N ALA A 91 10.68 5.40 12.77
CA ALA A 91 11.96 4.71 12.56
C ALA A 91 13.04 5.65 12.02
N ALA A 92 12.69 6.50 11.04
CA ALA A 92 13.62 7.45 10.44
C ALA A 92 14.06 8.60 11.36
N ARG A 93 13.34 8.88 12.46
CA ARG A 93 13.73 9.91 13.45
C ARG A 93 14.83 9.44 14.40
N GLY A 94 14.92 8.14 14.66
CA GLY A 94 15.85 7.58 15.65
C GLY A 94 17.27 7.44 15.12
N ASN A 95 17.42 6.79 13.96
CA ASN A 95 18.72 6.52 13.34
C ASN A 95 18.57 6.23 11.83
N ASN A 96 19.68 6.04 11.13
CA ASN A 96 19.64 5.57 9.74
C ASN A 96 18.96 4.17 9.68
N VAL A 97 18.08 3.97 8.69
CA VAL A 97 17.35 2.71 8.50
C VAL A 97 17.24 2.39 7.01
N VAL A 98 17.37 1.12 6.65
CA VAL A 98 17.08 0.60 5.31
C VAL A 98 15.71 -0.05 5.36
N ILE A 99 14.78 0.46 4.55
CA ILE A 99 13.41 -0.03 4.48
C ILE A 99 13.22 -0.75 3.14
N VAL A 100 12.64 -1.94 3.18
CA VAL A 100 12.28 -2.72 1.99
C VAL A 100 10.78 -2.96 2.00
N GLY A 101 10.09 -2.31 1.08
CA GLY A 101 8.66 -2.48 0.82
C GLY A 101 8.39 -2.90 -0.63
N ARG A 102 7.13 -3.20 -0.93
CA ARG A 102 6.67 -3.60 -2.28
C ARG A 102 6.02 -2.45 -3.07
N GLY A 103 5.87 -1.28 -2.45
CA GLY A 103 5.32 -0.04 -2.99
C GLY A 103 5.20 0.96 -1.85
#